data_AF-A0A352Z7S2-F1
#
_entry.id   AF-A0A352Z7S2-F1
#
_cell.length_a   1.000
_cell.length_b   1.000
_cell.length_c   1.000
_cell.angle_alpha   90.00
_cell.angle_beta   90.00
_cell.angle_gamma   90.00
#
_symmetry.space_group_name_H-M   'P 1'
#
loop_
_entity.id
_entity.type
_entity.pdbx_description
1 polymer ?
#
loop_
_entity_poly.entity_id
_entity_poly.type
_entity_poly.pdbx_seq_one_letter_code
_entity_poly.pdbx_strand_id
1 'polypeptide(L)'
;TVITVMEGDCSNTRALAEILSYKGVTIIPFSYPYDRDKSILKREIEKLMKALSVDEKQVFAIDRKMLHVRAMLEKIDIMTWKEKMVTGYENHLWLIRSSDMLGDFVNYGTMCENFIKGLMKRDAIKGIPIGYIGVPPMVFDLYEFIESLNAHVVYNETQRQFSLPFLSRGIVERYLAYTYPYGIFVRLKDIQQEVKRRNIRGLIHYVQAFCYRSIEDVILRKLTGVPVLTIEGDLPKPLDGRTKMRIEAF
;
A
#
# COMPACT_ATOMS: atom_id res chain seq x y z
N THR A 1 -6.75 -21.90 -10.13
CA THR A 1 -7.47 -20.67 -10.51
C THR A 1 -6.76 -19.48 -9.93
N VAL A 2 -6.66 -18.37 -10.68
CA VAL A 2 -6.01 -17.12 -10.26
C VAL A 2 -6.90 -15.94 -10.64
N ILE A 3 -7.01 -14.94 -9.76
CA ILE A 3 -7.68 -13.66 -10.07
C ILE A 3 -6.62 -12.72 -10.65
N THR A 4 -6.88 -12.13 -11.81
CA THR A 4 -5.96 -11.20 -12.47
C THR A 4 -6.59 -9.83 -12.62
N VAL A 5 -5.92 -8.79 -12.09
CA VAL A 5 -6.34 -7.40 -12.25
C VAL A 5 -5.95 -6.93 -13.64
N MET A 6 -6.92 -6.88 -14.56
CA MET A 6 -6.70 -6.57 -15.98
C MET A 6 -6.56 -5.07 -16.24
N GLU A 7 -7.10 -4.25 -15.35
CA GLU A 7 -7.04 -2.79 -15.42
C GLU A 7 -6.86 -2.21 -14.01
N GLY A 8 -6.00 -1.20 -13.90
CA GLY A 8 -5.73 -0.43 -12.69
C GLY A 8 -4.42 -0.76 -11.98
N ASP A 9 -3.84 -1.94 -12.19
CA ASP A 9 -2.57 -2.31 -11.57
C ASP A 9 -1.39 -2.26 -12.57
N CYS A 10 -0.68 -3.38 -12.77
CA CYS A 10 0.46 -3.47 -13.67
C CYS A 10 0.03 -3.64 -15.13
N SER A 11 0.64 -2.89 -16.05
CA SER A 11 0.42 -3.00 -17.50
C SER A 11 0.76 -4.39 -18.05
N ASN A 12 1.61 -5.15 -17.36
CA ASN A 12 2.06 -6.47 -17.80
C ASN A 12 1.11 -7.60 -17.36
N THR A 13 0.13 -7.33 -16.50
CA THR A 13 -0.76 -8.38 -15.95
C THR A 13 -1.54 -9.10 -17.05
N ARG A 14 -1.94 -8.38 -18.11
CA ARG A 14 -2.65 -8.99 -19.24
C ARG A 14 -1.81 -10.05 -19.95
N ALA A 15 -0.57 -9.73 -20.29
CA ALA A 15 0.33 -10.69 -20.94
C ALA A 15 0.62 -11.90 -20.04
N LEU A 16 0.77 -11.67 -18.72
CA LEU A 16 0.95 -12.76 -17.76
C LEU A 16 -0.29 -13.67 -17.67
N ALA A 17 -1.49 -13.09 -17.68
CA ALA A 17 -2.74 -13.85 -17.67
C ALA A 17 -2.88 -14.76 -18.92
N GLU A 18 -2.45 -14.29 -20.09
CA GLU A 18 -2.43 -15.08 -21.33
C GLU A 18 -1.46 -16.27 -21.23
N ILE A 19 -0.25 -16.06 -20.69
CA ILE A 19 0.73 -17.14 -20.45
C ILE A 19 0.19 -18.17 -19.45
N LEU A 20 -0.41 -17.72 -18.35
CA LEU A 20 -1.00 -18.61 -17.34
C LEU A 20 -2.16 -19.43 -17.93
N SER A 21 -3.02 -18.80 -18.74
CA SER A 21 -4.09 -19.48 -19.46
C SER A 21 -3.56 -20.53 -20.42
N TYR A 22 -2.50 -20.21 -21.19
CA TYR A 22 -1.82 -21.15 -22.06
C TYR A 22 -1.24 -22.35 -21.28
N LYS A 23 -0.76 -22.12 -20.06
CA LYS A 23 -0.30 -23.17 -19.13
C LYS A 23 -1.44 -23.93 -18.42
N GLY A 24 -2.69 -23.70 -18.79
CA GLY A 24 -3.85 -24.39 -18.23
C GLY A 24 -4.35 -23.85 -16.89
N VAL A 25 -3.89 -22.67 -16.47
CA VAL A 25 -4.37 -22.02 -15.24
C VAL A 25 -5.67 -21.26 -15.55
N THR A 26 -6.76 -21.61 -14.85
CA THR A 26 -8.01 -20.86 -14.94
C THR A 26 -7.84 -19.44 -14.42
N ILE A 27 -8.18 -18.44 -15.25
CA ILE A 27 -8.11 -17.03 -14.92
C ILE A 27 -9.51 -16.46 -14.65
N ILE A 28 -9.64 -15.69 -13.56
CA ILE A 28 -10.80 -14.85 -13.28
C ILE A 28 -10.37 -13.38 -13.43
N PRO A 29 -10.80 -12.67 -14.48
CA PRO A 29 -10.43 -11.28 -14.66
C PRO A 29 -11.22 -10.38 -13.69
N PHE A 30 -10.56 -9.34 -13.19
CA PHE A 30 -11.16 -8.24 -12.43
C PHE A 30 -10.60 -6.92 -12.95
N SER A 31 -11.43 -5.87 -13.04
CA SER A 31 -10.98 -4.56 -13.53
C SER A 31 -11.42 -3.45 -12.59
N TYR A 32 -10.48 -2.56 -12.25
CA TYR A 32 -10.81 -1.27 -11.66
C TYR A 32 -11.07 -0.29 -12.81
N PRO A 33 -12.26 0.33 -12.90
CA PRO A 33 -12.57 1.24 -14.01
C PRO A 33 -11.69 2.49 -13.93
N TYR A 34 -11.02 2.84 -15.04
CA TYR A 34 -10.15 4.01 -15.13
C TYR A 34 -10.80 5.31 -14.63
N ASP A 35 -12.05 5.54 -15.04
CA ASP A 35 -12.84 6.75 -14.71
C ASP A 35 -13.47 6.71 -13.31
N ARG A 36 -13.25 5.62 -12.55
CA ARG A 36 -13.81 5.38 -11.22
C ARG A 36 -15.33 5.32 -11.19
N ASP A 37 -15.95 4.87 -12.27
CA ASP A 37 -17.40 4.68 -12.31
C ASP A 37 -17.84 3.61 -11.28
N LYS A 38 -18.67 4.07 -10.33
CA LYS A 38 -19.18 3.22 -9.25
C LYS A 38 -20.03 2.06 -9.75
N SER A 39 -20.84 2.27 -10.79
CA SER A 39 -21.70 1.25 -11.36
C SER A 39 -20.88 0.18 -12.08
N ILE A 40 -19.83 0.57 -12.80
CA ILE A 40 -18.90 -0.37 -13.46
C ILE A 40 -18.19 -1.22 -12.41
N LEU A 41 -17.61 -0.60 -11.37
CA LEU A 41 -16.92 -1.34 -10.31
C LEU A 41 -17.86 -2.31 -9.58
N LYS A 42 -19.10 -1.88 -9.30
CA LYS A 42 -20.10 -2.76 -8.68
C LYS A 42 -20.34 -4.01 -9.54
N ARG A 43 -20.50 -3.85 -10.86
CA ARG A 43 -20.67 -4.99 -11.78
C ARG A 43 -19.45 -5.90 -11.82
N GLU A 44 -18.23 -5.37 -11.77
CA GLU A 44 -17.02 -6.20 -11.71
C GLU A 44 -16.96 -7.02 -10.41
N ILE A 45 -17.38 -6.45 -9.27
CA ILE A 45 -17.52 -7.19 -8.01
C ILE A 45 -18.61 -8.27 -8.13
N GLU A 46 -19.78 -7.96 -8.70
CA GLU A 46 -20.87 -8.93 -8.91
C GLU A 46 -20.44 -10.10 -9.84
N LYS A 47 -19.65 -9.82 -10.88
CA LYS A 47 -19.05 -10.84 -11.75
C LYS A 47 -18.09 -11.75 -10.99
N LEU A 48 -17.23 -11.18 -10.15
CA LEU A 48 -16.31 -11.94 -9.31
C LEU A 48 -17.06 -12.82 -8.31
N MET A 49 -18.11 -12.29 -7.68
CA MET A 49 -18.99 -13.06 -6.79
C MET A 49 -19.62 -14.26 -7.50
N LYS A 50 -20.14 -14.05 -8.72
CA LYS A 50 -20.69 -15.13 -9.55
C LYS A 50 -19.64 -16.18 -9.91
N ALA A 51 -18.43 -15.76 -10.27
CA ALA A 51 -17.34 -16.67 -10.62
C ALA A 51 -16.85 -17.51 -9.42
N LEU A 52 -16.97 -16.98 -8.21
CA LEU A 52 -16.63 -17.66 -6.96
C LEU A 52 -17.83 -18.36 -6.29
N SER A 53 -19.02 -18.30 -6.90
CA SER A 53 -20.25 -18.88 -6.37
C SER A 53 -20.62 -18.40 -4.96
N VAL A 54 -20.49 -17.09 -4.70
CA VAL A 54 -20.85 -16.45 -3.43
C VAL A 54 -21.93 -15.39 -3.60
N ASP A 55 -22.74 -15.18 -2.57
CA ASP A 55 -23.76 -14.13 -2.53
C ASP A 55 -23.33 -12.89 -1.74
N GLU A 56 -24.11 -11.81 -1.82
CA GLU A 56 -23.83 -10.54 -1.16
C GLU A 56 -23.83 -10.66 0.37
N LYS A 57 -24.66 -11.54 0.93
CA LYS A 57 -24.74 -11.74 2.39
C LYS A 57 -23.46 -12.39 2.91
N GLN A 58 -22.92 -13.38 2.19
CA GLN A 58 -21.65 -14.02 2.53
C GLN A 58 -20.49 -13.03 2.45
N VAL A 59 -20.43 -12.23 1.38
CA VAL A 59 -19.41 -11.18 1.23
C VAL A 59 -19.50 -10.17 2.37
N PHE A 60 -20.69 -9.65 2.66
CA PHE A 60 -20.90 -8.69 3.75
C PHE A 60 -20.55 -9.27 5.12
N ALA A 61 -20.88 -10.54 5.37
CA ALA A 61 -20.55 -11.21 6.63
C ALA A 61 -19.04 -11.31 6.86
N ILE A 62 -18.26 -11.64 5.81
CA ILE A 62 -16.80 -11.66 5.88
C ILE A 62 -16.23 -10.24 5.96
N ASP A 63 -16.76 -9.31 5.19
CA ASP A 63 -16.33 -7.91 5.19
C ASP A 63 -16.41 -7.30 6.59
N ARG A 64 -17.54 -7.50 7.29
CA ARG A 64 -17.71 -7.03 8.68
C ARG A 64 -16.70 -7.64 9.64
N LYS A 65 -16.33 -8.91 9.48
CA LYS A 65 -15.30 -9.55 10.31
C LYS A 65 -13.92 -8.95 10.03
N MET A 66 -13.62 -8.64 8.76
CA MET A 66 -12.36 -8.01 8.37
C MET A 66 -12.21 -6.57 8.87
N LEU A 67 -13.32 -5.86 9.17
CA LEU A 67 -13.23 -4.50 9.73
C LEU A 67 -12.41 -4.45 11.02
N HIS A 68 -12.45 -5.50 11.85
CA HIS A 68 -11.68 -5.57 13.08
C HIS A 68 -10.17 -5.49 12.82
N VAL A 69 -9.65 -6.37 11.96
CA VAL A 69 -8.22 -6.40 11.64
C VAL A 69 -7.79 -5.13 10.89
N ARG A 70 -8.64 -4.58 10.01
CA ARG A 70 -8.37 -3.29 9.35
C ARG A 70 -8.29 -2.12 10.34
N ALA A 71 -9.12 -2.12 11.38
CA ALA A 71 -9.04 -1.13 12.45
C ALA A 71 -7.74 -1.25 13.26
N MET A 72 -7.26 -2.48 13.50
CA MET A 72 -5.96 -2.68 14.15
C MET A 72 -4.80 -2.19 13.27
N LEU A 73 -4.87 -2.40 11.95
CA LEU A 73 -3.89 -1.89 11.00
C LEU A 73 -3.91 -0.35 10.92
N GLU A 74 -5.09 0.27 10.93
CA GLU A 74 -5.23 1.74 11.02
C GLU A 74 -4.61 2.25 12.32
N LYS A 75 -4.80 1.54 13.44
CA LYS A 75 -4.18 1.88 14.72
C LYS A 75 -2.65 1.78 14.67
N ILE A 76 -2.09 0.74 14.06
CA ILE A 76 -0.64 0.61 13.84
C ILE A 76 -0.13 1.80 13.00
N ASP A 77 -0.85 2.17 11.94
CA ASP A 77 -0.53 3.34 11.12
C ASP A 77 -0.54 4.64 11.92
N ILE A 78 -1.58 4.89 12.73
CA ILE A 78 -1.66 6.04 13.63
C ILE A 78 -0.49 6.07 14.61
N MET A 79 -0.19 4.93 15.26
CA MET A 79 0.91 4.79 16.21
C MET A 79 2.29 5.02 15.58
N THR A 80 2.41 4.96 14.27
CA THR A 80 3.66 5.24 13.54
C THR A 80 3.93 6.74 13.48
N TRP A 81 2.93 7.57 13.18
CA TRP A 81 3.16 9.00 12.93
C TRP A 81 2.75 9.92 14.08
N LYS A 82 1.72 9.55 14.84
CA LYS A 82 1.16 10.38 15.90
C LYS A 82 1.84 10.12 17.24
N GLU A 83 1.81 8.87 17.70
CA GLU A 83 2.48 8.46 18.94
C GLU A 83 3.96 8.13 18.74
N LYS A 84 4.39 7.89 17.49
CA LYS A 84 5.77 7.53 17.11
C LYS A 84 6.32 6.31 17.87
N MET A 85 5.49 5.29 18.07
CA MET A 85 5.86 4.06 18.79
C MET A 85 6.16 2.87 17.85
N VAL A 86 5.84 3.02 16.57
CA VAL A 86 6.05 2.03 15.52
C VAL A 86 7.10 2.56 14.54
N THR A 87 8.10 1.73 14.22
CA THR A 87 9.13 2.12 13.24
C THR A 87 8.54 2.16 11.83
N GLY A 88 9.25 2.82 10.91
CA GLY A 88 8.82 2.85 9.50
C GLY A 88 8.76 1.45 8.90
N TYR A 89 9.72 0.61 9.28
CA TYR A 89 9.82 -0.78 8.84
C TYR A 89 8.73 -1.68 9.44
N GLU A 90 8.44 -1.55 10.75
CA GLU A 90 7.35 -2.30 11.38
C GLU A 90 6.01 -1.95 10.70
N ASN A 91 5.74 -0.66 10.50
CA ASN A 91 4.56 -0.21 9.76
C ASN A 91 4.50 -0.81 8.35
N HIS A 92 5.61 -0.72 7.61
CA HIS A 92 5.73 -1.30 6.28
C HIS A 92 5.32 -2.78 6.27
N LEU A 93 5.89 -3.59 7.16
CA LEU A 93 5.63 -5.03 7.24
C LEU A 93 4.18 -5.35 7.61
N TRP A 94 3.59 -4.66 8.58
CA TRP A 94 2.19 -4.89 8.96
C TRP A 94 1.20 -4.48 7.86
N LEU A 95 1.48 -3.38 7.16
CA LEU A 95 0.58 -2.89 6.13
C LEU A 95 0.74 -3.69 4.83
N ILE A 96 1.96 -4.06 4.41
CA ILE A 96 2.17 -4.85 3.18
C ILE A 96 1.56 -6.25 3.31
N ARG A 97 1.77 -6.94 4.44
CA ARG A 97 1.22 -8.28 4.69
C ARG A 97 -0.30 -8.30 4.79
N SER A 98 -0.96 -7.14 4.88
CA SER A 98 -2.41 -7.06 4.86
C SER A 98 -3.03 -7.32 3.47
N SER A 99 -2.21 -7.45 2.41
CA SER A 99 -2.65 -7.82 1.07
C SER A 99 -3.41 -9.15 1.04
N ASP A 100 -2.97 -10.12 1.84
CA ASP A 100 -3.60 -11.42 2.03
C ASP A 100 -3.79 -11.79 3.51
N MET A 101 -3.31 -10.94 4.42
CA MET A 101 -3.32 -11.16 5.87
C MET A 101 -2.67 -12.50 6.25
N LEU A 102 -1.61 -12.88 5.52
CA LEU A 102 -0.91 -14.15 5.67
C LEU A 102 -1.81 -15.39 5.52
N GLY A 103 -2.93 -15.26 4.80
CA GLY A 103 -3.90 -16.32 4.58
C GLY A 103 -4.89 -16.56 5.73
N ASP A 104 -4.74 -15.89 6.87
CA ASP A 104 -5.65 -16.01 8.02
C ASP A 104 -5.86 -14.65 8.70
N PHE A 105 -6.94 -13.97 8.31
CA PHE A 105 -7.26 -12.64 8.84
C PHE A 105 -7.61 -12.65 10.35
N VAL A 106 -8.06 -13.77 10.91
CA VAL A 106 -8.43 -13.87 12.33
C VAL A 106 -7.16 -13.95 13.16
N ASN A 107 -6.25 -14.84 12.80
CA ASN A 107 -4.94 -14.92 13.45
C ASN A 107 -4.14 -13.63 13.24
N TYR A 108 -4.15 -13.07 12.03
CA TYR A 108 -3.49 -11.80 11.74
C TYR A 108 -4.00 -10.65 12.61
N GLY A 109 -5.31 -10.59 12.87
CA GLY A 109 -5.91 -9.65 13.83
C GLY A 109 -5.37 -9.82 15.25
N THR A 110 -5.30 -11.07 15.73
CA THR A 110 -4.72 -11.39 17.05
C THR A 110 -3.25 -10.98 17.14
N MET A 111 -2.48 -11.23 16.09
CA MET A 111 -1.08 -10.82 16.00
C MET A 111 -0.94 -9.29 16.06
N CYS A 112 -1.79 -8.54 15.35
CA CYS A 112 -1.82 -7.08 15.41
C CYS A 112 -2.11 -6.56 16.83
N GLU A 113 -3.09 -7.14 17.53
CA GLU A 113 -3.42 -6.77 18.90
C GLU A 113 -2.26 -6.99 19.87
N ASN A 114 -1.60 -8.14 19.75
CA ASN A 114 -0.45 -8.48 20.60
C ASN A 114 0.73 -7.54 20.33
N PHE A 115 0.97 -7.21 19.05
CA PHE A 115 1.96 -6.20 18.68
C PHE A 115 1.65 -4.86 19.35
N ILE A 116 0.42 -4.35 19.18
CA ILE A 116 -0.03 -3.07 19.77
C ILE A 116 0.13 -3.06 21.30
N LYS A 117 -0.26 -4.14 21.99
CA LYS A 117 -0.11 -4.28 23.45
C LYS A 117 1.37 -4.22 23.87
N GLY A 118 2.27 -4.78 23.07
CA GLY A 118 3.71 -4.76 23.31
C GLY A 118 4.37 -3.37 23.20
N LEU A 119 3.71 -2.39 22.58
CA LEU A 119 4.28 -1.05 22.36
C LEU A 119 4.21 -0.12 23.58
N MET A 120 3.39 -0.43 24.59
CA MET A 120 3.07 0.51 25.70
C MET A 120 4.27 0.93 26.57
N LYS A 121 5.43 0.30 26.42
CA LYS A 121 6.65 0.59 27.19
C LYS A 121 7.76 1.23 26.36
N ARG A 122 7.53 1.52 25.07
CA ARG A 122 8.54 2.09 24.19
C ARG A 122 8.63 3.60 24.36
N ASP A 123 9.84 4.13 24.23
CA ASP A 123 10.05 5.55 24.05
C ASP A 123 9.63 5.98 22.64
N ALA A 124 9.16 7.22 22.52
CA ALA A 124 8.80 7.79 21.23
C ALA A 124 10.02 7.90 20.31
N ILE A 125 9.89 7.39 19.10
CA ILE A 125 10.90 7.45 18.05
C ILE A 125 11.10 8.92 17.65
N LYS A 126 12.37 9.31 17.56
CA LYS A 126 12.79 10.64 17.11
C LYS A 126 13.19 10.58 15.64
N GLY A 127 13.19 11.73 14.99
CA GLY A 127 13.68 11.88 13.63
C GLY A 127 12.81 12.80 12.78
N ILE A 128 13.37 13.21 11.65
CA ILE A 128 12.68 14.02 10.65
C ILE A 128 11.56 13.17 10.02
N PRO A 129 10.29 13.60 10.07
CA PRO A 129 9.20 12.82 9.50
C PRO A 129 9.28 12.85 7.98
N ILE A 130 9.49 11.69 7.37
CA ILE A 130 9.48 11.50 5.92
C ILE A 130 8.39 10.51 5.52
N GLY A 131 7.97 10.54 4.27
CA GLY A 131 7.07 9.56 3.70
C GLY A 131 7.76 8.68 2.67
N TYR A 132 7.25 7.47 2.53
CA TYR A 132 7.58 6.51 1.49
C TYR A 132 6.36 6.36 0.58
N ILE A 133 6.56 6.53 -0.72
CA ILE A 133 5.52 6.36 -1.74
C ILE A 133 6.00 5.46 -2.88
N GLY A 134 5.06 4.85 -3.59
CA GLY A 134 5.36 3.95 -4.69
C GLY A 134 5.34 2.49 -4.28
N VAL A 135 5.86 1.60 -5.14
CA VAL A 135 5.76 0.16 -4.90
C VAL A 135 6.55 -0.25 -3.65
N PRO A 136 6.15 -1.31 -2.93
CA PRO A 136 6.92 -1.82 -1.78
C PRO A 136 8.39 -2.07 -2.13
N PRO A 137 9.34 -1.76 -1.23
CA PRO A 137 10.75 -1.81 -1.57
C PRO A 137 11.21 -3.26 -1.64
N MET A 138 12.06 -3.57 -2.63
CA MET A 138 12.82 -4.83 -2.68
C MET A 138 14.21 -4.68 -2.05
N VAL A 139 14.60 -3.44 -1.77
CA VAL A 139 15.82 -3.12 -1.05
C VAL A 139 15.56 -3.28 0.45
N PHE A 140 16.18 -4.29 1.05
CA PHE A 140 15.80 -4.77 2.37
C PHE A 140 16.44 -4.02 3.55
N ASP A 141 17.44 -3.16 3.30
CA ASP A 141 18.09 -2.32 4.33
C ASP A 141 17.70 -0.83 4.21
N LEU A 142 16.67 -0.51 3.41
CA LEU A 142 16.27 0.87 3.13
C LEU A 142 15.79 1.59 4.39
N TYR A 143 14.88 0.98 5.16
CA TYR A 143 14.31 1.63 6.35
C TYR A 143 15.37 1.80 7.44
N GLU A 144 16.16 0.77 7.69
CA GLU A 144 17.25 0.78 8.67
C GLU A 144 18.28 1.87 8.33
N PHE A 145 18.62 2.02 7.05
CA PHE A 145 19.54 3.07 6.60
C PHE A 145 18.95 4.46 6.81
N ILE A 146 17.68 4.70 6.44
CA ILE A 146 16.99 5.98 6.69
C ILE A 146 16.96 6.30 8.19
N GLU A 147 16.62 5.32 9.03
CA GLU A 147 16.54 5.50 10.48
C GLU A 147 17.92 5.83 11.08
N SER A 148 19.00 5.25 10.53
CA SER A 148 20.38 5.58 10.94
C SER A 148 20.77 7.03 10.67
N LEU A 149 20.06 7.71 9.75
CA LEU A 149 20.24 9.13 9.41
C LEU A 149 19.32 10.06 10.21
N ASN A 150 18.72 9.57 11.31
CA ASN A 150 17.80 10.33 12.16
C ASN A 150 16.56 10.85 11.39
N ALA A 151 16.10 10.09 10.40
CA ALA A 151 14.81 10.25 9.75
C ALA A 151 13.85 9.14 10.19
N HIS A 152 12.55 9.42 10.17
CA HIS A 152 11.51 8.47 10.56
C HIS A 152 10.47 8.39 9.44
N VAL A 153 10.33 7.21 8.84
CA VAL A 153 9.28 6.98 7.84
C VAL A 153 7.94 6.87 8.56
N VAL A 154 7.14 7.93 8.49
CA VAL A 154 5.84 8.05 9.17
C VAL A 154 4.65 7.78 8.25
N TYR A 155 4.90 7.44 6.99
CA TYR A 155 3.88 7.21 5.99
C TYR A 155 4.39 6.23 4.93
N ASN A 156 3.70 5.10 4.75
CA ASN A 156 3.96 4.11 3.71
C ASN A 156 2.73 4.02 2.81
N GLU A 157 2.73 4.76 1.70
CA GLU A 157 1.51 5.03 0.91
C GLU A 157 0.85 3.78 0.34
N THR A 158 1.52 3.04 -0.54
CA THR A 158 0.94 1.86 -1.19
C THR A 158 0.56 0.78 -0.16
N GLN A 159 1.41 0.56 0.84
CA GLN A 159 1.15 -0.41 1.91
C GLN A 159 -0.08 -0.01 2.72
N ARG A 160 -0.23 1.28 3.05
CA ARG A 160 -1.46 1.81 3.66
C ARG A 160 -2.67 1.61 2.76
N GLN A 161 -2.54 1.75 1.44
CA GLN A 161 -3.65 1.49 0.53
C GLN A 161 -4.05 0.00 0.56
N PHE A 162 -3.11 -0.94 0.69
CA PHE A 162 -3.42 -2.38 0.81
C PHE A 162 -4.20 -2.74 2.09
N SER A 163 -4.03 -1.99 3.18
CA SER A 163 -4.81 -2.22 4.40
C SER A 163 -6.26 -1.75 4.31
N LEU A 164 -6.63 -1.02 3.25
CA LEU A 164 -7.95 -0.42 3.01
C LEU A 164 -8.50 0.30 4.27
N PRO A 165 -7.88 1.40 4.73
CA PRO A 165 -8.19 2.09 5.98
C PRO A 165 -9.46 2.94 5.87
N PHE A 166 -10.51 2.45 5.20
CA PHE A 166 -11.77 3.15 4.97
C PHE A 166 -12.92 2.34 5.58
N LEU A 167 -12.95 2.29 6.90
CA LEU A 167 -13.77 1.36 7.70
C LEU A 167 -15.28 1.61 7.61
N SER A 168 -15.69 2.86 7.37
CA SER A 168 -17.10 3.28 7.33
C SER A 168 -17.79 3.01 5.98
N ARG A 169 -17.10 2.39 5.03
CA ARG A 169 -17.56 2.22 3.64
C ARG A 169 -18.01 0.78 3.38
N GLY A 170 -19.01 0.61 2.52
CA GLY A 170 -19.29 -0.68 1.88
C GLY A 170 -18.15 -1.10 0.95
N ILE A 171 -18.16 -2.37 0.50
CA ILE A 171 -17.08 -2.93 -0.31
C ILE A 171 -16.81 -2.12 -1.59
N VAL A 172 -17.87 -1.69 -2.29
CA VAL A 172 -17.77 -0.90 -3.53
C VAL A 172 -17.13 0.46 -3.23
N GLU A 173 -17.63 1.19 -2.23
CA GLU A 173 -17.10 2.50 -1.85
C GLU A 173 -15.67 2.41 -1.31
N ARG A 174 -15.30 1.29 -0.68
CA ARG A 174 -13.94 1.03 -0.20
C ARG A 174 -12.97 0.77 -1.35
N TYR A 175 -13.38 -0.01 -2.35
CA TYR A 175 -12.59 -0.24 -3.55
C TYR A 175 -12.51 1.02 -4.45
N LEU A 176 -13.48 1.93 -4.38
CA LEU A 176 -13.37 3.28 -4.98
C LEU A 176 -12.42 4.21 -4.21
N ALA A 177 -12.29 4.02 -2.89
CA ALA A 177 -11.41 4.78 -2.02
C ALA A 177 -9.95 4.35 -2.15
N TYR A 178 -9.73 3.06 -2.40
CA TYR A 178 -8.43 2.46 -2.67
C TYR A 178 -7.77 3.16 -3.86
N THR A 179 -6.82 4.05 -3.61
CA THR A 179 -6.35 4.97 -4.66
C THR A 179 -5.31 4.35 -5.59
N TYR A 180 -4.65 3.28 -5.15
CA TYR A 180 -3.57 2.63 -5.88
C TYR A 180 -3.97 2.20 -7.30
N PRO A 181 -5.14 1.59 -7.55
CA PRO A 181 -5.51 1.15 -8.90
C PRO A 181 -5.94 2.25 -9.86
N TYR A 182 -6.01 3.51 -9.41
CA TYR A 182 -6.53 4.60 -10.21
C TYR A 182 -5.43 5.57 -10.62
N GLY A 183 -5.78 6.50 -11.52
CA GLY A 183 -4.83 7.46 -12.06
C GLY A 183 -4.17 8.36 -11.00
N ILE A 184 -2.98 8.85 -11.34
CA ILE A 184 -2.09 9.63 -10.47
C ILE A 184 -2.78 10.77 -9.69
N PHE A 185 -3.74 11.48 -10.30
CA PHE A 185 -4.38 12.62 -9.63
C PHE A 185 -5.27 12.23 -8.44
N VAL A 186 -5.79 11.01 -8.43
CA VAL A 186 -6.57 10.49 -7.30
C VAL A 186 -5.65 10.14 -6.15
N ARG A 187 -4.58 9.40 -6.47
CA ARG A 187 -3.49 9.05 -5.56
C ARG A 187 -2.83 10.31 -4.95
N LEU A 188 -2.54 11.32 -5.77
CA LEU A 188 -1.92 12.57 -5.37
C LEU A 188 -2.76 13.33 -4.33
N LYS A 189 -4.10 13.30 -4.44
CA LYS A 189 -4.98 13.93 -3.44
C LYS A 189 -4.83 13.30 -2.06
N ASP A 190 -4.75 11.97 -1.98
CA ASP A 190 -4.50 11.26 -0.72
C ASP A 190 -3.09 11.58 -0.18
N ILE A 191 -2.06 11.51 -1.04
CA ILE A 191 -0.67 11.84 -0.67
C ILE A 191 -0.57 13.26 -0.09
N GLN A 192 -1.14 14.27 -0.75
CA GLN A 192 -1.09 15.66 -0.29
C GLN A 192 -1.78 15.85 1.06
N GLN A 193 -2.90 15.14 1.29
CA GLN A 193 -3.59 15.18 2.58
C GLN A 193 -2.73 14.57 3.68
N GLU A 194 -2.13 13.40 3.42
CA GLU A 194 -1.30 12.70 4.40
C GLU A 194 0.04 13.42 4.66
N VAL A 195 0.63 14.07 3.65
CA VAL A 195 1.79 14.96 3.81
C VAL A 195 1.50 16.07 4.81
N LYS A 196 0.37 16.77 4.65
CA LYS A 196 -0.05 17.84 5.57
C LYS A 196 -0.37 17.29 6.96
N ARG A 197 -1.20 16.24 7.03
CA ARG A 197 -1.68 15.64 8.28
C ARG A 197 -0.55 15.13 9.16
N ARG A 198 0.48 14.54 8.55
CA ARG A 198 1.62 13.92 9.25
C ARG A 198 2.85 14.81 9.33
N ASN A 199 2.74 16.06 8.85
CA ASN A 199 3.85 17.03 8.80
C ASN A 199 5.11 16.47 8.09
N ILE A 200 4.90 15.75 6.98
CA ILE A 200 6.00 15.12 6.22
C ILE A 200 6.89 16.21 5.63
N ARG A 201 8.21 16.06 5.77
CA ARG A 201 9.22 17.02 5.31
C ARG A 201 9.87 16.66 3.98
N GLY A 202 9.77 15.41 3.57
CA GLY A 202 10.27 14.89 2.31
C GLY A 202 9.66 13.54 1.99
N LEU A 203 9.64 13.18 0.71
CA LEU A 203 9.13 11.90 0.23
C LEU A 203 10.24 11.11 -0.47
N ILE A 204 10.39 9.86 -0.10
CA ILE A 204 11.10 8.86 -0.89
C ILE A 204 10.08 8.23 -1.83
N HIS A 205 10.28 8.41 -3.13
CA HIS A 205 9.50 7.75 -4.17
C HIS A 205 10.26 6.53 -4.68
N TYR A 206 9.82 5.35 -4.31
CA TYR A 206 10.42 4.11 -4.78
C TYR A 206 9.66 3.57 -5.99
N VAL A 207 10.39 3.33 -7.07
CA VAL A 207 9.89 2.73 -8.30
C VAL A 207 10.65 1.45 -8.62
N GLN A 208 9.96 0.48 -9.19
CA GLN A 208 10.61 -0.69 -9.76
C GLN A 208 10.97 -0.42 -11.22
N ALA A 209 12.10 -0.97 -11.67
CA ALA A 209 12.49 -0.97 -13.07
C ALA A 209 11.33 -1.44 -13.96
N PHE A 210 11.10 -0.75 -15.07
CA PHE A 210 10.00 -1.01 -16.02
C PHE A 210 8.57 -0.80 -15.48
N CYS A 211 8.41 -0.20 -14.29
CA CYS A 211 7.10 0.23 -13.83
C CYS A 211 6.71 1.55 -14.50
N TYR A 212 5.53 1.63 -15.12
CA TYR A 212 5.03 2.86 -15.76
C TYR A 212 4.93 4.04 -14.78
N ARG A 213 4.82 3.77 -13.47
CA ARG A 213 4.77 4.80 -12.42
C ARG A 213 6.05 5.64 -12.33
N SER A 214 7.16 5.17 -12.90
CA SER A 214 8.37 5.99 -13.10
C SER A 214 8.08 7.25 -13.92
N ILE A 215 7.15 7.19 -14.88
CA ILE A 215 6.75 8.33 -15.72
C ILE A 215 5.97 9.37 -14.90
N GLU A 216 5.23 8.92 -13.86
CA GLU A 216 4.45 9.80 -12.97
C GLU A 216 5.32 10.65 -12.05
N ASP A 217 6.63 10.36 -11.95
CA ASP A 217 7.57 11.03 -11.05
C ASP A 217 7.62 12.55 -11.25
N VAL A 218 7.51 13.02 -12.51
CA VAL A 218 7.51 14.45 -12.84
C VAL A 218 6.32 15.19 -12.21
N ILE A 219 5.17 14.52 -12.09
CA ILE A 219 3.95 15.08 -11.50
C ILE A 219 4.10 15.11 -9.97
N LEU A 220 4.60 14.02 -9.38
CA LEU A 220 4.84 13.92 -7.94
C LEU A 220 5.80 15.00 -7.45
N ARG A 221 6.96 15.16 -8.11
CA ARG A 221 7.96 16.19 -7.77
C ARG A 221 7.41 17.61 -7.78
N LYS A 222 6.47 17.91 -8.67
CA LYS A 222 5.90 19.25 -8.82
C LYS A 222 4.77 19.53 -7.85
N LEU A 223 3.96 18.52 -7.50
CA LEU A 223 2.66 18.74 -6.87
C LEU A 223 2.56 18.25 -5.43
N THR A 224 3.48 17.44 -4.91
CA THR A 224 3.41 16.95 -3.51
C THR A 224 3.60 18.06 -2.47
N GLY A 225 4.25 19.17 -2.84
CA GLY A 225 4.52 20.30 -1.96
C GLY A 225 5.71 20.12 -1.01
N VAL A 226 6.44 19.01 -1.13
CA VAL A 226 7.65 18.69 -0.37
C VAL A 226 8.71 18.08 -1.30
N PRO A 227 10.01 18.16 -0.97
CA PRO A 227 11.07 17.51 -1.74
C PRO A 227 10.81 16.02 -1.94
N VAL A 228 11.16 15.51 -3.13
CA VAL A 228 11.00 14.10 -3.50
C VAL A 228 12.34 13.53 -3.95
N LEU A 229 12.79 12.44 -3.32
CA LEU A 229 13.91 11.62 -3.76
C LEU A 229 13.39 10.34 -4.42
N THR A 230 13.70 10.16 -5.70
CA THR A 230 13.30 8.95 -6.43
C THR A 230 14.40 7.90 -6.37
N ILE A 231 14.05 6.71 -5.90
CA ILE A 231 14.93 5.53 -5.86
C ILE A 231 14.34 4.50 -6.80
N GLU A 232 15.17 3.99 -7.71
CA GLU A 232 14.79 2.89 -8.59
C GLU A 232 15.45 1.61 -8.09
N GLY A 233 14.66 0.55 -7.95
CA GLY A 233 15.15 -0.80 -7.65
C GLY A 233 14.68 -1.80 -8.70
N ASP A 234 15.29 -2.98 -8.70
CA ASP A 234 14.99 -4.04 -9.68
C ASP A 234 14.91 -5.41 -9.00
N LEU A 235 16.03 -5.88 -8.45
CA LEU A 235 16.11 -7.15 -7.73
C LEU A 235 16.30 -6.93 -6.22
N PRO A 236 15.92 -7.91 -5.37
CA PRO A 236 16.20 -7.86 -3.94
C PRO A 236 17.70 -7.80 -3.66
N LYS A 237 18.16 -6.71 -3.05
CA LYS A 237 19.56 -6.46 -2.71
C LYS A 237 19.70 -5.35 -1.65
N PRO A 238 20.84 -5.25 -0.95
CA PRO A 238 21.13 -4.06 -0.14
C PRO A 238 21.24 -2.79 -0.99
N LEU A 239 21.09 -1.64 -0.35
CA LEU A 239 21.37 -0.33 -0.91
C LEU A 239 22.82 -0.26 -1.41
N ASP A 240 23.00 0.18 -2.67
CA ASP A 240 24.32 0.49 -3.20
C ASP A 240 24.86 1.84 -2.66
N GLY A 241 26.18 2.03 -2.73
CA GLY A 241 26.82 3.23 -2.20
C GLY A 241 26.32 4.53 -2.84
N ARG A 242 25.98 4.51 -4.13
CA ARG A 242 25.42 5.67 -4.84
C ARG A 242 24.07 6.07 -4.26
N THR A 243 23.21 5.11 -3.97
CA THR A 243 21.88 5.36 -3.41
C THR A 243 21.98 5.81 -1.96
N LYS A 244 22.89 5.21 -1.17
CA LYS A 244 23.19 5.67 0.20
C LYS A 244 23.58 7.15 0.24
N MET A 245 24.55 7.56 -0.59
CA MET A 245 24.95 8.98 -0.68
C MET A 245 23.80 9.92 -1.08
N ARG A 246 22.89 9.46 -1.96
CA ARG A 246 21.73 10.27 -2.37
C ARG A 246 20.70 10.42 -1.26
N ILE A 247 20.50 9.39 -0.44
CA ILE A 247 19.62 9.45 0.73
C ILE A 247 20.25 10.33 1.81
N GLU A 248 21.56 10.23 2.04
CA GLU A 248 22.29 11.08 3.01
C GLU A 248 22.24 12.57 2.65
N ALA A 249 22.33 12.89 1.36
CA ALA A 249 22.28 14.26 0.88
C ALA A 249 20.87 14.86 0.84
N PHE A 250 19.83 14.03 0.88
CA PHE A 250 18.42 14.42 0.76
C PHE A 250 17.81 14.77 2.11
#